data_AF-A0A2V8LIN5-F1
#
_entry.id   AF-A0A2V8LIN5-F1
#
_cell.length_a   1.000
_cell.length_b   1.000
_cell.length_c   1.000
_cell.angle_alpha   90.00
_cell.angle_beta   90.00
_cell.angle_gamma   90.00
#
_symmetry.space_group_name_H-M   'P 1'
#
loop_
_entity.id
_entity.type
_entity.pdbx_description
1 polymer ?
#
loop_
_entity_poly.entity_id
_entity_poly.type
_entity_poly.pdbx_seq_one_letter_code
_entity_poly.pdbx_strand_id
1 'polypeptide(L)'
;MTGIAPESFGDGVQGRTRASDGHGVLGQNLSNSALGFLGGSDPVFHQRAGVYGESDMQGVMGLSTSDTGTGVYGGNNFKDGHGFGVRGDTSNGVGVQGESFSEGAGIQGISHSGNQGLAGRFIGNVHVQGNPGTSSGDLRVEGTSSFGGTVTCDGNIKAFDVELSGGDCAEDFEIAGLEVVDPGTVMVIDKAGALRPCERAYDRRVTGVLSGAGDYKPGIVLDKRPSTAIRLPLALVGKVYCKVDAAFGPIEVGDLLTTSATEGHAMKANDPLQAFGSVIGKALRPLNAGQGMIPILIALQ
;
A
#
# COMPACT_ATOMS: atom_id res chain seq x y z
N MET A 1 -2.80 3.13 61.25
CA MET A 1 -4.24 3.28 61.50
C MET A 1 -4.91 2.03 60.96
N THR A 2 -5.28 1.06 61.81
CA THR A 2 -6.06 -0.11 61.40
C THR A 2 -7.53 0.30 61.41
N GLY A 3 -8.07 0.56 60.24
CA GLY A 3 -9.43 0.99 60.06
C GLY A 3 -10.38 -0.19 59.87
N ILE A 4 -10.95 -0.69 60.96
CA ILE A 4 -11.97 -1.75 60.90
C ILE A 4 -13.31 -1.09 61.22
N ALA A 5 -14.23 -1.09 60.24
CA ALA A 5 -15.62 -0.73 60.46
C ALA A 5 -16.41 -1.98 60.90
N PRO A 6 -17.04 -2.00 62.09
CA PRO A 6 -17.92 -3.09 62.48
C PRO A 6 -19.23 -3.04 61.69
N GLU A 7 -19.91 -4.19 61.64
CA GLU A 7 -21.11 -4.47 60.84
C GLU A 7 -22.23 -3.45 61.05
N SER A 8 -22.27 -2.47 60.15
CA SER A 8 -23.41 -1.69 59.63
C SER A 8 -23.02 -0.22 59.38
N PHE A 9 -22.55 0.04 58.15
CA PHE A 9 -22.42 1.36 57.49
C PHE A 9 -21.35 2.34 58.03
N GLY A 10 -20.06 1.96 57.95
CA GLY A 10 -18.95 2.91 58.17
C GLY A 10 -17.77 2.69 57.22
N ASP A 11 -17.06 3.77 56.88
CA ASP A 11 -15.78 3.70 56.16
C ASP A 11 -14.72 3.06 57.07
N GLY A 12 -14.07 1.99 56.61
CA GLY A 12 -12.95 1.36 57.34
C GLY A 12 -11.79 2.34 57.53
N VAL A 13 -11.33 2.99 56.45
CA VAL A 13 -10.32 4.06 56.47
C VAL A 13 -10.82 5.21 55.60
N GLN A 14 -10.92 6.42 56.16
CA GLN A 14 -11.28 7.64 55.42
C GLN A 14 -10.17 8.69 55.58
N GLY A 15 -9.57 9.10 54.46
CA GLY A 15 -8.59 10.18 54.41
C GLY A 15 -9.11 11.34 53.58
N ARG A 16 -9.05 12.58 54.12
CA ARG A 16 -9.52 13.80 53.45
C ARG A 16 -8.44 14.86 53.50
N THR A 17 -8.24 15.55 52.38
CA THR A 17 -7.36 16.70 52.27
C THR A 17 -8.01 17.80 51.44
N ARG A 18 -7.65 19.05 51.71
CA ARG A 18 -8.01 20.22 50.89
C ARG A 18 -6.79 20.80 50.16
N ALA A 19 -5.60 20.23 50.39
CA ALA A 19 -4.40 20.62 49.68
C ALA A 19 -4.49 20.16 48.24
N SER A 20 -4.09 21.02 47.29
CA SER A 20 -4.14 20.73 45.85
C SER A 20 -3.19 19.62 45.40
N ASP A 21 -2.18 19.33 46.23
CA ASP A 21 -1.13 18.33 46.05
C ASP A 21 -1.19 17.21 47.11
N GLY A 22 -2.16 17.26 48.03
CA GLY A 22 -2.29 16.28 49.11
C GLY A 22 -2.92 14.97 48.64
N HIS A 23 -2.59 13.88 49.34
CA HIS A 23 -3.23 12.57 49.16
C HIS A 23 -4.35 12.37 50.20
N GLY A 24 -5.44 11.73 49.80
CA GLY A 24 -6.47 11.28 50.74
C GLY A 24 -5.91 10.18 51.66
N VAL A 25 -5.49 9.06 51.05
CA VAL A 25 -4.83 7.94 51.74
C VAL A 25 -3.53 7.61 51.00
N LEU A 26 -2.42 7.47 51.72
CA LEU A 26 -1.09 7.15 51.17
C LEU A 26 -0.50 5.91 51.86
N GLY A 27 0.00 4.97 51.07
CA GLY A 27 0.82 3.85 51.51
C GLY A 27 2.20 3.91 50.86
N GLN A 28 3.25 3.66 51.64
CA GLN A 28 4.64 3.62 51.18
C GLN A 28 5.37 2.42 51.80
N ASN A 29 6.10 1.68 50.98
CA ASN A 29 7.03 0.66 51.44
C ASN A 29 8.47 1.19 51.35
N LEU A 30 9.11 1.38 52.51
CA LEU A 30 10.44 1.97 52.59
C LEU A 30 11.57 1.04 52.12
N SER A 31 11.33 -0.28 52.03
CA SER A 31 12.37 -1.23 51.62
C SER A 31 12.53 -1.31 50.10
N ASN A 32 11.46 -1.10 49.34
CA ASN A 32 11.47 -1.19 47.87
C ASN A 32 10.94 0.07 47.17
N SER A 33 10.66 1.14 47.93
CA SER A 33 10.14 2.42 47.44
C SER A 33 8.78 2.35 46.73
N ALA A 34 8.05 1.23 46.82
CA ALA A 34 6.71 1.14 46.27
C ALA A 34 5.77 2.12 46.99
N LEU A 35 4.94 2.81 46.22
CA LEU A 35 4.06 3.87 46.71
C LEU A 35 2.71 3.80 46.04
N GLY A 36 1.64 4.11 46.77
CA GLY A 36 0.32 4.25 46.18
C GLY A 36 -0.61 5.10 47.01
N PHE A 37 -1.55 5.78 46.35
CA PHE A 37 -2.53 6.62 47.03
C PHE A 37 -3.95 6.49 46.45
N LEU A 38 -4.94 6.82 47.29
CA LEU A 38 -6.35 6.95 46.92
C LEU A 38 -6.75 8.42 47.00
N GLY A 39 -7.14 9.00 45.85
CA GLY A 39 -7.48 10.41 45.71
C GLY A 39 -6.27 11.33 45.84
N GLY A 40 -5.91 12.01 44.76
CA GLY A 40 -4.81 12.99 44.71
C GLY A 40 -4.50 13.41 43.28
N SER A 41 -3.30 13.94 43.05
CA SER A 41 -2.79 14.29 41.72
C SER A 41 -1.69 13.32 41.33
N ASP A 42 -1.71 12.77 40.11
CA ASP A 42 -0.64 11.91 39.62
C ASP A 42 0.68 12.71 39.48
N PRO A 43 1.84 12.12 39.79
CA PRO A 43 3.09 12.86 39.84
C PRO A 43 3.69 13.16 38.46
N VAL A 44 3.17 12.57 37.38
CA VAL A 44 3.74 12.68 36.02
C VAL A 44 3.07 13.79 35.22
N PHE A 45 1.74 13.82 35.22
CA PHE A 45 0.91 14.73 34.44
C PHE A 45 0.09 15.69 35.30
N HIS A 46 0.13 15.54 36.63
CA HIS A 46 -0.60 16.36 37.59
C HIS A 46 -2.13 16.39 37.35
N GLN A 47 -2.68 15.29 36.85
CA GLN A 47 -4.10 15.06 36.70
C GLN A 47 -4.68 14.43 37.97
N ARG A 48 -5.99 14.62 38.20
CA ARG A 48 -6.66 14.00 39.35
C ARG A 48 -6.71 12.48 39.17
N ALA A 49 -6.08 11.76 40.09
CA ALA A 49 -6.08 10.31 40.14
C ALA A 49 -6.98 9.81 41.28
N GLY A 50 -7.92 8.92 40.95
CA GLY A 50 -8.69 8.18 41.96
C GLY A 50 -7.82 7.14 42.68
N VAL A 51 -6.92 6.49 41.94
CA VAL A 51 -5.91 5.55 42.42
C VAL A 51 -4.60 5.82 41.68
N TYR A 52 -3.49 5.82 42.40
CA TYR A 52 -2.13 5.83 41.84
C TYR A 52 -1.32 4.71 42.49
N GLY A 53 -0.53 4.00 41.69
CA GLY A 53 0.38 2.96 42.15
C GLY A 53 1.69 3.03 41.40
N GLU A 54 2.80 3.01 42.15
CA GLU A 54 4.17 3.10 41.69
C GLU A 54 4.99 1.98 42.30
N SER A 55 5.77 1.31 41.46
CA SER A 55 6.60 0.16 41.83
C SER A 55 7.71 0.00 40.80
N ASP A 56 8.84 -0.57 41.21
CA ASP A 56 9.92 -1.00 40.32
C ASP A 56 9.53 -2.21 39.46
N MET A 57 8.39 -2.83 39.75
CA MET A 57 7.78 -3.92 38.99
C MET A 57 6.39 -3.53 38.48
N GLN A 58 5.32 -4.01 39.12
CA GLN A 58 3.94 -3.74 38.74
C GLN A 58 3.38 -2.61 39.60
N GLY A 59 3.14 -1.44 39.01
CA GLY A 59 2.52 -0.31 39.74
C GLY A 59 1.08 -0.61 40.16
N VAL A 60 0.31 -1.28 39.29
CA VAL A 60 -1.06 -1.74 39.55
C VAL A 60 -1.26 -3.11 38.90
N MET A 61 -1.85 -4.06 39.64
CA MET A 61 -2.16 -5.41 39.15
C MET A 61 -3.66 -5.70 39.34
N GLY A 62 -4.33 -6.17 38.28
CA GLY A 62 -5.67 -6.74 38.35
C GLY A 62 -5.68 -8.15 37.76
N LEU A 63 -6.09 -9.14 38.56
CA LEU A 63 -6.11 -10.55 38.17
C LEU A 63 -7.51 -11.13 38.37
N SER A 64 -8.09 -11.65 37.28
CA SER A 64 -9.31 -12.46 37.35
C SER A 64 -8.94 -13.94 37.38
N THR A 65 -9.65 -14.72 38.19
CA THR A 65 -9.50 -16.18 38.30
C THR A 65 -10.66 -16.95 37.68
N SER A 66 -11.61 -16.25 37.04
CA SER A 66 -12.70 -16.84 36.26
C SER A 66 -12.36 -16.81 34.78
N ASP A 67 -12.77 -17.85 34.06
CA ASP A 67 -12.73 -18.02 32.60
C ASP A 67 -13.47 -16.94 31.81
N THR A 68 -14.35 -16.18 32.46
CA THR A 68 -15.14 -15.08 31.87
C THR A 68 -14.92 -13.75 32.58
N GLY A 69 -14.05 -13.71 33.60
CA GLY A 69 -13.86 -12.52 34.41
C GLY A 69 -12.92 -11.51 33.76
N THR A 70 -13.07 -10.24 34.16
CA THR A 70 -12.24 -9.13 33.69
C THR A 70 -11.26 -8.74 34.79
N GLY A 71 -9.95 -8.83 34.52
CA GLY A 71 -8.92 -8.43 35.50
C GLY A 71 -8.88 -6.92 35.74
N VAL A 72 -8.92 -6.13 34.66
CA VAL A 72 -8.97 -4.65 34.69
C VAL A 72 -9.92 -4.15 33.61
N TYR A 73 -10.83 -3.25 33.97
CA TYR A 73 -11.71 -2.55 33.02
C TYR A 73 -11.37 -1.06 33.01
N GLY A 74 -10.91 -0.54 31.86
CA GLY A 74 -10.73 0.89 31.62
C GLY A 74 -11.78 1.40 30.63
N GLY A 75 -12.59 2.37 31.04
CA GLY A 75 -13.70 2.88 30.23
C GLY A 75 -13.94 4.36 30.43
N ASN A 76 -14.45 5.02 29.38
CA ASN A 76 -14.95 6.38 29.43
C ASN A 76 -16.41 6.38 28.97
N ASN A 77 -17.33 6.68 29.89
CA ASN A 77 -18.78 6.64 29.63
C ASN A 77 -19.38 8.02 29.34
N PHE A 78 -18.56 8.99 28.92
CA PHE A 78 -19.07 10.29 28.50
C PHE A 78 -19.68 10.16 27.10
N LYS A 79 -21.00 10.38 27.00
CA LYS A 79 -21.83 10.03 25.82
C LYS A 79 -21.37 10.66 24.50
N ASP A 80 -20.68 11.78 24.56
CA ASP A 80 -20.14 12.51 23.38
C ASP A 80 -18.61 12.72 23.47
N GLY A 81 -17.93 11.93 24.31
CA GLY A 81 -16.54 12.15 24.67
C GLY A 81 -15.57 11.44 23.73
N HIS A 82 -14.50 12.13 23.33
CA HIS A 82 -13.35 11.55 22.61
C HIS A 82 -12.24 11.06 23.56
N GLY A 83 -12.59 10.75 24.81
CA GLY A 83 -11.62 10.37 25.84
C GLY A 83 -11.09 8.95 25.66
N PHE A 84 -10.02 8.62 26.38
CA PHE A 84 -9.42 7.28 26.36
C PHE A 84 -10.02 6.40 27.46
N GLY A 85 -10.34 5.14 27.14
CA GLY A 85 -10.66 4.13 28.16
C GLY A 85 -9.39 3.61 28.85
N VAL A 86 -8.39 3.25 28.04
CA VAL A 86 -7.03 2.88 28.49
C VAL A 86 -6.03 3.65 27.63
N ARG A 87 -4.97 4.18 28.27
CA ARG A 87 -3.89 4.90 27.61
C ARG A 87 -2.55 4.40 28.17
N GLY A 88 -1.62 4.08 27.28
CA GLY A 88 -0.24 3.71 27.62
C GLY A 88 0.74 4.60 26.88
N ASP A 89 1.67 5.22 27.62
CA ASP A 89 2.72 6.07 27.08
C ASP A 89 4.09 5.58 27.57
N THR A 90 5.08 5.57 26.69
CA THR A 90 6.48 5.23 27.01
C THR A 90 7.40 5.93 26.01
N SER A 91 8.64 6.23 26.40
CA SER A 91 9.58 6.95 25.53
C SER A 91 10.28 6.02 24.52
N ASN A 92 10.65 4.81 24.94
CA ASN A 92 11.47 3.88 24.14
C ASN A 92 10.95 2.43 24.18
N GLY A 93 9.88 2.16 24.94
CA GLY A 93 9.36 0.81 25.17
C GLY A 93 8.09 0.49 24.39
N VAL A 94 7.37 -0.53 24.86
CA VAL A 94 6.04 -0.88 24.38
C VAL A 94 4.99 -0.13 25.19
N GLY A 95 4.19 0.72 24.55
CA GLY A 95 3.14 1.49 25.24
C GLY A 95 2.00 0.61 25.74
N VAL A 96 1.57 -0.36 24.92
CA VAL A 96 0.56 -1.37 25.26
C VAL A 96 0.96 -2.70 24.63
N GLN A 97 1.10 -3.75 25.44
CA GLN A 97 1.35 -5.12 25.00
C GLN A 97 0.13 -5.98 25.32
N GLY A 98 -0.43 -6.65 24.31
CA GLY A 98 -1.44 -7.69 24.49
C GLY A 98 -0.90 -9.01 23.97
N GLU A 99 -0.96 -10.05 24.79
CA GLU A 99 -0.40 -11.35 24.50
C GLU A 99 -1.40 -12.43 24.88
N SER A 100 -1.54 -13.43 24.00
CA SER A 100 -2.31 -14.64 24.24
C SER A 100 -1.37 -15.82 24.08
N PHE A 101 -1.30 -16.69 25.09
CA PHE A 101 -0.41 -17.86 25.10
C PHE A 101 -0.97 -19.09 24.37
N SER A 102 -2.13 -18.95 23.74
CA SER A 102 -2.82 -20.01 23.00
C SER A 102 -3.63 -19.41 21.85
N GLU A 103 -4.74 -20.03 21.45
CA GLU A 103 -5.52 -19.70 20.25
C GLU A 103 -6.33 -18.40 20.32
N GLY A 104 -6.23 -17.64 21.42
CA GLY A 104 -6.91 -16.36 21.59
C GLY A 104 -6.22 -15.19 20.86
N ALA A 105 -6.95 -14.09 20.68
CA ALA A 105 -6.38 -12.84 20.19
C ALA A 105 -5.61 -12.12 21.32
N GLY A 106 -4.34 -11.77 21.09
CA GLY A 106 -3.58 -10.96 22.05
C GLY A 106 -4.15 -9.55 22.20
N ILE A 107 -4.62 -8.95 21.10
CA ILE A 107 -5.31 -7.65 21.06
C ILE A 107 -6.51 -7.77 20.12
N GLN A 108 -7.67 -7.28 20.56
CA GLN A 108 -8.89 -7.23 19.73
C GLN A 108 -9.42 -5.80 19.69
N GLY A 109 -9.45 -5.21 18.48
CA GLY A 109 -10.12 -3.94 18.21
C GLY A 109 -11.49 -4.19 17.57
N ILE A 110 -12.55 -3.61 18.13
CA ILE A 110 -13.90 -3.71 17.58
C ILE A 110 -14.49 -2.30 17.53
N SER A 111 -15.03 -1.92 16.37
CA SER A 111 -15.82 -0.71 16.19
C SER A 111 -17.23 -1.11 15.75
N HIS A 112 -18.25 -0.71 16.51
CA HIS A 112 -19.64 -0.99 16.20
C HIS A 112 -20.31 0.09 15.32
N SER A 113 -19.56 1.09 14.85
CA SER A 113 -20.13 2.13 14.00
C SER A 113 -20.42 1.60 12.59
N GLY A 114 -21.54 1.97 11.98
CA GLY A 114 -21.88 1.58 10.60
C GLY A 114 -21.20 2.39 9.50
N ASN A 115 -20.42 3.44 9.84
CA ASN A 115 -19.90 4.40 8.85
C ASN A 115 -18.36 4.51 8.82
N GLN A 116 -17.74 5.09 9.87
CA GLN A 116 -16.33 5.54 9.82
C GLN A 116 -15.49 5.17 11.05
N GLY A 117 -16.04 4.44 12.02
CA GLY A 117 -15.31 4.07 13.22
C GLY A 117 -14.27 3.00 12.89
N LEU A 118 -13.04 3.27 13.30
CA LEU A 118 -11.90 2.40 13.07
C LEU A 118 -11.75 1.45 14.26
N ALA A 119 -11.61 0.15 13.98
CA ALA A 119 -11.18 -0.82 15.00
C ALA A 119 -9.75 -0.56 15.48
N GLY A 120 -8.92 0.07 14.64
CA GLY A 120 -7.57 0.52 14.97
C GLY A 120 -7.11 1.63 14.02
N ARG A 121 -6.28 2.56 14.53
CA ARG A 121 -5.63 3.62 13.74
C ARG A 121 -4.16 3.65 14.08
N PHE A 122 -3.32 3.45 13.08
CA PHE A 122 -1.86 3.47 13.22
C PHE A 122 -1.28 4.66 12.46
N ILE A 123 -0.34 5.37 13.08
CA ILE A 123 0.44 6.44 12.46
C ILE A 123 1.90 6.05 12.59
N GLY A 124 2.58 5.87 11.46
CA GLY A 124 3.93 5.33 11.39
C GLY A 124 3.98 3.92 10.78
N ASN A 125 5.10 3.24 10.99
CA ASN A 125 5.35 1.91 10.42
C ASN A 125 4.59 0.83 11.20
N VAL A 126 4.02 -0.14 10.48
CA VAL A 126 3.39 -1.33 11.06
C VAL A 126 4.17 -2.55 10.60
N HIS A 127 4.63 -3.35 11.54
CA HIS A 127 5.30 -4.63 11.28
C HIS A 127 4.33 -5.77 11.60
N VAL A 128 4.12 -6.67 10.63
CA VAL A 128 3.30 -7.88 10.78
C VAL A 128 4.20 -9.06 10.46
N GLN A 129 4.33 -9.98 11.40
CA GLN A 129 5.14 -11.18 11.27
C GLN A 129 4.29 -12.38 11.68
N GLY A 130 4.12 -13.35 10.78
CA GLY A 130 3.43 -14.59 11.08
C GLY A 130 4.28 -15.60 11.82
N ASN A 131 3.60 -16.64 12.28
CA ASN A 131 4.23 -17.77 12.93
C ASN A 131 4.83 -18.72 11.88
N PRO A 132 6.13 -19.06 11.98
CA PRO A 132 6.77 -19.97 11.06
C PRO A 132 6.07 -21.34 11.06
N GLY A 133 5.90 -21.92 9.88
CA GLY A 133 5.30 -23.25 9.73
C GLY A 133 3.76 -23.28 9.68
N THR A 134 3.09 -22.14 9.76
CA THR A 134 1.65 -22.04 9.48
C THR A 134 1.39 -21.72 8.01
N SER A 135 0.34 -22.27 7.43
CA SER A 135 -0.08 -21.98 6.04
C SER A 135 -1.02 -20.78 5.93
N SER A 136 -1.35 -20.13 7.05
CA SER A 136 -2.17 -18.93 7.07
C SER A 136 -1.33 -17.72 6.66
N GLY A 137 -1.93 -16.80 5.89
CA GLY A 137 -1.32 -15.49 5.65
C GLY A 137 -1.26 -14.69 6.95
N ASP A 138 -0.16 -13.98 7.12
CA ASP A 138 0.13 -13.15 8.30
C ASP A 138 -0.83 -11.96 8.42
N LEU A 139 -1.24 -11.42 7.28
CA LEU A 139 -2.23 -10.36 7.15
C LEU A 139 -3.41 -10.86 6.32
N ARG A 140 -4.59 -10.91 6.94
CA ARG A 140 -5.86 -11.23 6.27
C ARG A 140 -6.76 -10.01 6.26
N VAL A 141 -7.27 -9.66 5.08
CA VAL A 141 -8.27 -8.60 4.90
C VAL A 141 -9.52 -9.22 4.28
N GLU A 142 -10.63 -9.19 5.03
CA GLU A 142 -11.93 -9.61 4.53
C GLU A 142 -12.71 -8.38 4.07
N GLY A 143 -12.71 -8.14 2.75
CA GLY A 143 -13.30 -6.95 2.14
C GLY A 143 -12.32 -6.26 1.20
N THR A 144 -12.41 -4.93 1.14
CA THR A 144 -11.59 -4.10 0.25
C THR A 144 -10.46 -3.42 1.02
N SER A 145 -9.25 -3.45 0.45
CA SER A 145 -8.12 -2.62 0.88
C SER A 145 -7.81 -1.56 -0.17
N SER A 146 -7.29 -0.41 0.27
CA SER A 146 -6.84 0.67 -0.60
C SER A 146 -5.42 1.07 -0.20
N PHE A 147 -4.54 1.21 -1.18
CA PHE A 147 -3.16 1.61 -1.00
C PHE A 147 -2.90 2.88 -1.82
N GLY A 148 -2.55 3.98 -1.14
CA GLY A 148 -2.25 5.25 -1.79
C GLY A 148 -0.83 5.35 -2.36
N GLY A 149 -0.04 4.28 -2.30
CA GLY A 149 1.36 4.23 -2.71
C GLY A 149 1.74 2.91 -3.36
N THR A 150 3.04 2.64 -3.48
CA THR A 150 3.55 1.43 -4.11
C THR A 150 3.39 0.21 -3.21
N VAL A 151 2.96 -0.91 -3.79
CA VAL A 151 2.97 -2.23 -3.16
C VAL A 151 4.13 -3.03 -3.76
N THR A 152 5.11 -3.40 -2.93
CA THR A 152 6.23 -4.26 -3.32
C THR A 152 5.94 -5.68 -2.83
N CYS A 153 6.19 -6.67 -3.69
CA CYS A 153 6.06 -8.09 -3.36
C CYS A 153 7.28 -8.85 -3.89
N ASP A 154 8.06 -9.46 -3.00
CA ASP A 154 9.20 -10.30 -3.37
C ASP A 154 8.78 -11.72 -3.78
N GLY A 155 7.52 -12.07 -3.53
CA GLY A 155 6.92 -13.36 -3.86
C GLY A 155 5.91 -13.26 -5.01
N ASN A 156 4.93 -14.16 -4.98
CA ASN A 156 3.91 -14.25 -6.02
C ASN A 156 2.65 -13.48 -5.63
N ILE A 157 2.06 -12.78 -6.59
CA ILE A 157 0.70 -12.24 -6.49
C ILE A 157 -0.26 -13.24 -7.14
N LYS A 158 -1.21 -13.74 -6.36
CA LYS A 158 -2.29 -14.62 -6.87
C LYS A 158 -3.61 -13.88 -6.74
N ALA A 159 -4.24 -13.60 -7.87
CA ALA A 159 -5.56 -12.99 -7.96
C ALA A 159 -6.44 -13.79 -8.91
N PHE A 160 -7.75 -13.71 -8.73
CA PHE A 160 -8.69 -14.21 -9.75
C PHE A 160 -8.65 -13.30 -10.99
N ASP A 161 -8.67 -11.98 -10.77
CA ASP A 161 -8.58 -10.96 -11.81
C ASP A 161 -7.74 -9.76 -11.34
N VAL A 162 -7.14 -9.04 -12.29
CA VAL A 162 -6.31 -7.85 -12.07
C VAL A 162 -6.75 -6.75 -13.03
N GLU A 163 -7.46 -5.75 -12.51
CA GLU A 163 -7.88 -4.59 -13.28
C GLU A 163 -6.77 -3.52 -13.30
N LEU A 164 -6.24 -3.23 -14.49
CA LEU A 164 -5.22 -2.21 -14.73
C LEU A 164 -5.81 -1.11 -15.61
N SER A 165 -5.55 0.15 -15.26
CA SER A 165 -6.10 1.30 -16.00
C SER A 165 -5.31 1.68 -17.26
N GLY A 166 -4.12 1.10 -17.47
CA GLY A 166 -3.29 1.37 -18.64
C GLY A 166 -3.79 0.69 -19.93
N GLY A 167 -3.32 1.20 -21.06
CA GLY A 167 -3.79 0.83 -22.40
C GLY A 167 -3.10 -0.37 -23.03
N ASP A 168 -1.86 -0.67 -22.62
CA ASP A 168 -1.04 -1.74 -23.18
C ASP A 168 -0.28 -2.55 -22.11
N CYS A 169 0.23 -3.70 -22.54
CA CYS A 169 1.26 -4.45 -21.83
C CYS A 169 2.59 -4.18 -22.52
N ALA A 170 3.53 -3.62 -21.76
CA ALA A 170 4.83 -3.25 -22.26
C ALA A 170 5.95 -4.04 -21.56
N GLU A 171 7.12 -4.06 -22.17
CA GLU A 171 8.36 -4.55 -21.57
C GLU A 171 9.44 -3.50 -21.78
N ASP A 172 10.28 -3.24 -20.77
CA ASP A 172 11.39 -2.30 -20.90
C ASP A 172 12.47 -2.94 -21.80
N PHE A 173 12.83 -2.30 -22.92
CA PHE A 173 13.91 -2.77 -23.80
C PHE A 173 15.06 -1.76 -23.85
N GLU A 174 16.28 -2.26 -24.01
CA GLU A 174 17.45 -1.41 -24.26
C GLU A 174 17.35 -0.72 -25.63
N ILE A 175 17.65 0.58 -25.67
CA ILE A 175 17.61 1.39 -26.89
C ILE A 175 19.05 1.62 -27.39
N ALA A 176 19.28 1.30 -28.67
CA ALA A 176 20.55 1.52 -29.33
C ALA A 176 20.76 3.02 -29.63
N GLY A 177 21.93 3.54 -29.26
CA GLY A 177 22.27 4.95 -29.44
C GLY A 177 21.90 5.81 -28.23
N LEU A 178 22.33 7.08 -28.26
CA LEU A 178 22.12 8.05 -27.17
C LEU A 178 21.03 9.08 -27.48
N GLU A 179 20.29 8.88 -28.57
CA GLU A 179 19.23 9.81 -28.99
C GLU A 179 17.95 9.55 -28.20
N VAL A 180 17.28 10.63 -27.82
CA VAL A 180 15.98 10.57 -27.16
C VAL A 180 14.95 10.12 -28.19
N VAL A 181 14.32 8.98 -27.93
CA VAL A 181 13.26 8.44 -28.79
C VAL A 181 11.91 8.69 -28.13
N ASP A 182 10.99 9.39 -28.82
CA ASP A 182 9.70 9.70 -28.24
C ASP A 182 8.76 8.48 -28.20
N PRO A 183 7.83 8.44 -27.23
CA PRO A 183 6.67 7.55 -27.30
C PRO A 183 5.92 7.63 -28.64
N GLY A 184 5.40 6.49 -29.07
CA GLY A 184 4.74 6.30 -30.36
C GLY A 184 5.68 6.01 -31.53
N THR A 185 6.99 6.03 -31.31
CA THR A 185 7.98 5.62 -32.33
C THR A 185 7.93 4.10 -32.55
N VAL A 186 7.89 3.68 -33.81
CA VAL A 186 7.94 2.27 -34.22
C VAL A 186 9.38 1.77 -34.18
N MET A 187 9.61 0.67 -33.48
CA MET A 187 10.95 0.15 -33.20
C MET A 187 11.20 -1.19 -33.89
N VAL A 188 12.44 -1.40 -34.33
CA VAL A 188 12.96 -2.67 -34.83
C VAL A 188 14.10 -3.15 -33.95
N ILE A 189 14.21 -4.46 -33.77
CA ILE A 189 15.34 -5.08 -33.09
C ILE A 189 16.57 -5.11 -34.02
N ASP A 190 17.72 -4.73 -33.49
CA ASP A 190 19.00 -4.83 -34.18
C ASP A 190 19.65 -6.22 -34.00
N LYS A 191 20.87 -6.39 -34.53
CA LYS A 191 21.58 -7.67 -34.43
C LYS A 191 22.16 -7.95 -33.04
N ALA A 192 22.31 -6.93 -32.20
CA ALA A 192 22.80 -7.03 -30.84
C ALA A 192 21.66 -7.27 -29.83
N GLY A 193 20.41 -7.11 -30.26
CA GLY A 193 19.21 -7.28 -29.43
C GLY A 193 18.66 -5.97 -28.86
N ALA A 194 19.27 -4.83 -29.19
CA ALA A 194 18.77 -3.52 -28.79
C ALA A 194 17.76 -2.98 -29.82
N LEU A 195 16.91 -2.05 -29.41
CA LEU A 195 15.91 -1.44 -30.27
C LEU A 195 16.40 -0.14 -30.88
N ARG A 196 15.99 0.11 -32.11
CA ARG A 196 16.19 1.40 -32.79
C ARG A 196 14.95 1.77 -33.60
N PRO A 197 14.75 3.05 -33.94
CA PRO A 197 13.66 3.46 -34.83
C PRO A 197 13.70 2.67 -36.15
N CYS A 198 12.52 2.31 -36.68
CA CYS A 198 12.44 1.70 -38.01
C CYS A 198 12.85 2.70 -39.08
N GLU A 199 13.51 2.26 -40.15
CA GLU A 199 13.97 3.11 -41.26
C GLU A 199 13.69 2.46 -42.64
N ARG A 200 12.99 1.33 -42.65
CA ARG A 200 12.72 0.50 -43.82
C ARG A 200 11.26 0.08 -43.82
N ALA A 201 10.63 0.20 -44.98
CA ALA A 201 9.31 -0.36 -45.22
C ALA A 201 9.33 -1.89 -45.07
N TYR A 202 8.27 -2.47 -44.47
CA TYR A 202 8.10 -3.92 -44.33
C TYR A 202 9.28 -4.65 -43.63
N ASP A 203 9.90 -4.03 -42.62
CA ASP A 203 10.99 -4.63 -41.87
C ASP A 203 10.46 -5.73 -40.93
N ARG A 204 10.89 -6.97 -41.18
CA ARG A 204 10.45 -8.14 -40.41
C ARG A 204 11.03 -8.19 -38.99
N ARG A 205 11.94 -7.28 -38.66
CA ARG A 205 12.51 -7.13 -37.32
C ARG A 205 11.69 -6.20 -36.43
N VAL A 206 10.56 -5.72 -36.91
CA VAL A 206 9.69 -4.86 -36.12
C VAL A 206 9.26 -5.56 -34.84
N THR A 207 9.36 -4.83 -33.73
CA THR A 207 9.17 -5.42 -32.39
C THR A 207 8.02 -4.77 -31.64
N GLY A 208 7.63 -3.55 -32.01
CA GLY A 208 6.52 -2.86 -31.35
C GLY A 208 6.62 -1.36 -31.50
N VAL A 209 5.91 -0.65 -30.62
CA VAL A 209 5.87 0.82 -30.58
C VAL A 209 6.18 1.26 -29.16
N LEU A 210 6.98 2.31 -29.00
CA LEU A 210 7.27 2.85 -27.66
C LEU A 210 5.97 3.32 -26.99
N SER A 211 5.70 2.80 -25.79
CA SER A 211 4.50 3.10 -25.03
C SER A 211 4.57 4.47 -24.37
N GLY A 212 3.39 5.02 -24.00
CA GLY A 212 3.29 6.23 -23.20
C GLY A 212 2.93 7.50 -23.97
N ALA A 213 2.59 7.41 -25.27
CA ALA A 213 2.13 8.54 -26.07
C ALA A 213 0.62 8.83 -25.86
N GLY A 214 0.23 10.10 -26.05
CA GLY A 214 -1.15 10.54 -25.93
C GLY A 214 -1.79 10.15 -24.58
N ASP A 215 -3.00 9.63 -24.65
CA ASP A 215 -3.81 9.24 -23.49
C ASP A 215 -3.52 7.80 -23.01
N TYR A 216 -2.64 7.06 -23.68
CA TYR A 216 -2.32 5.68 -23.32
C TYR A 216 -0.98 5.59 -22.60
N LYS A 217 -1.02 5.00 -21.41
CA LYS A 217 0.14 4.62 -20.60
C LYS A 217 0.12 3.10 -20.40
N PRO A 218 1.28 2.46 -20.15
CA PRO A 218 1.30 1.03 -19.92
C PRO A 218 0.55 0.66 -18.65
N GLY A 219 -0.25 -0.42 -18.73
CA GLY A 219 -0.92 -1.01 -17.57
C GLY A 219 0.03 -1.89 -16.76
N ILE A 220 0.90 -2.60 -17.47
CA ILE A 220 1.98 -3.41 -16.89
C ILE A 220 3.26 -3.18 -17.70
N VAL A 221 4.39 -3.10 -16.99
CA VAL A 221 5.73 -3.03 -17.58
C VAL A 221 6.57 -4.19 -17.06
N LEU A 222 7.00 -5.08 -17.96
CA LEU A 222 7.83 -6.24 -17.66
C LEU A 222 9.33 -5.89 -17.75
N ASP A 223 10.17 -6.71 -17.11
CA ASP A 223 11.64 -6.56 -17.01
C ASP A 223 12.12 -5.16 -16.55
N LYS A 224 11.33 -4.51 -15.70
CA LYS A 224 11.71 -3.26 -15.02
C LYS A 224 12.86 -3.54 -14.06
N ARG A 225 14.05 -3.06 -14.36
CA ARG A 225 15.23 -3.24 -13.50
C ARG A 225 16.19 -2.04 -13.59
N PRO A 226 17.04 -1.82 -12.57
CA PRO A 226 18.13 -0.87 -12.66
C PRO A 226 19.03 -1.19 -13.85
N SER A 227 19.43 -0.17 -14.62
CA SER A 227 20.26 -0.31 -15.82
C SER A 227 21.11 0.94 -16.01
N THR A 228 22.33 0.79 -16.50
CA THR A 228 23.19 1.90 -16.95
C THR A 228 22.84 2.35 -18.37
N ALA A 229 22.28 1.46 -19.19
CA ALA A 229 21.76 1.77 -20.52
C ALA A 229 20.32 2.29 -20.44
N ILE A 230 19.92 3.10 -21.43
CA ILE A 230 18.56 3.63 -21.54
C ILE A 230 17.62 2.47 -21.88
N ARG A 231 16.62 2.22 -21.02
CA ARG A 231 15.55 1.27 -21.28
C ARG A 231 14.20 1.98 -21.32
N LEU A 232 13.41 1.71 -22.36
CA LEU A 232 12.09 2.32 -22.54
C LEU A 232 11.01 1.24 -22.73
N PRO A 233 9.77 1.50 -22.27
CA PRO A 233 8.69 0.54 -22.38
C PRO A 233 8.24 0.42 -23.84
N LEU A 234 8.36 -0.77 -24.41
CA LEU A 234 7.82 -1.10 -25.72
C LEU A 234 6.48 -1.83 -25.57
N ALA A 235 5.42 -1.29 -26.16
CA ALA A 235 4.12 -1.93 -26.19
C ALA A 235 4.17 -3.19 -27.07
N LEU A 236 3.83 -4.34 -26.48
CA LEU A 236 3.83 -5.64 -27.16
C LEU A 236 2.41 -6.12 -27.51
N VAL A 237 1.42 -5.67 -26.73
CA VAL A 237 0.00 -5.95 -26.96
C VAL A 237 -0.86 -4.86 -26.33
N GLY A 238 -1.99 -4.55 -26.95
CA GLY A 238 -2.95 -3.56 -26.44
C GLY A 238 -3.00 -2.28 -27.27
N LYS A 239 -3.52 -1.21 -26.68
CA LYS A 239 -3.74 0.08 -27.35
C LYS A 239 -2.59 1.04 -27.07
N VAL A 240 -1.97 1.53 -28.13
CA VAL A 240 -0.89 2.52 -28.05
C VAL A 240 -1.08 3.58 -29.12
N TYR A 241 -0.58 4.78 -28.87
CA TYR A 241 -0.45 5.79 -29.92
C TYR A 241 0.80 5.51 -30.76
N CYS A 242 0.68 5.56 -32.08
CA CYS A 242 1.73 5.24 -33.04
C CYS A 242 1.93 6.40 -34.01
N LYS A 243 3.19 6.77 -34.26
CA LYS A 243 3.58 7.67 -35.34
C LYS A 243 3.35 6.95 -36.66
N VAL A 244 2.60 7.56 -37.57
CA VAL A 244 2.25 6.98 -38.86
C VAL A 244 2.44 7.97 -39.99
N ASP A 245 2.74 7.47 -41.18
CA ASP A 245 2.94 8.24 -42.40
C ASP A 245 1.97 7.78 -43.49
N ALA A 246 0.97 8.62 -43.76
CA ALA A 246 -0.04 8.41 -44.79
C ALA A 246 0.41 8.88 -46.20
N ALA A 247 1.66 9.33 -46.38
CA ALA A 247 2.22 9.59 -47.70
C ALA A 247 2.31 8.30 -48.55
N PHE A 248 2.36 7.14 -47.90
CA PHE A 248 2.37 5.81 -48.54
C PHE A 248 0.96 5.23 -48.76
N GLY A 249 -0.08 6.00 -48.42
CA GLY A 249 -1.48 5.63 -48.58
C GLY A 249 -2.32 6.11 -47.38
N PRO A 250 -3.54 6.65 -47.61
CA PRO A 250 -4.46 6.99 -46.54
C PRO A 250 -4.70 5.80 -45.60
N ILE A 251 -4.71 6.08 -44.29
CA ILE A 251 -4.95 5.09 -43.25
C ILE A 251 -6.40 5.21 -42.79
N GLU A 252 -7.12 4.09 -42.80
CA GLU A 252 -8.49 3.95 -42.31
C GLU A 252 -8.54 3.06 -41.08
N VAL A 253 -9.65 3.10 -40.33
CA VAL A 253 -9.85 2.23 -39.17
C VAL A 253 -9.87 0.77 -39.61
N GLY A 254 -9.07 -0.06 -38.94
CA GLY A 254 -8.96 -1.49 -39.22
C GLY A 254 -7.85 -1.86 -40.22
N ASP A 255 -7.23 -0.88 -40.88
CA ASP A 255 -6.08 -1.11 -41.75
C ASP A 255 -4.94 -1.75 -40.98
N LEU A 256 -4.30 -2.75 -41.61
CA LEU A 256 -3.04 -3.30 -41.13
C LEU A 256 -1.92 -2.27 -41.33
N LEU A 257 -1.07 -2.12 -40.32
CA LEU A 257 0.07 -1.22 -40.34
C LEU A 257 1.37 -2.02 -40.30
N THR A 258 2.39 -1.53 -41.00
CA THR A 258 3.76 -2.05 -41.04
C THR A 258 4.76 -0.92 -40.87
N THR A 259 6.06 -1.20 -40.74
CA THR A 259 7.10 -0.15 -40.68
C THR A 259 7.13 0.68 -41.96
N SER A 260 7.48 1.96 -41.84
CA SER A 260 7.67 2.87 -42.96
C SER A 260 9.15 3.06 -43.31
N ALA A 261 9.40 3.61 -44.50
CA ALA A 261 10.71 4.19 -44.82
C ALA A 261 10.94 5.53 -44.07
N THR A 262 9.87 6.17 -43.60
CA THR A 262 9.95 7.32 -42.69
C THR A 262 10.37 6.86 -41.31
N GLU A 263 11.45 7.44 -40.80
CA GLU A 263 12.09 7.01 -39.55
C GLU A 263 11.09 6.96 -38.38
N GLY A 264 10.98 5.80 -37.73
CA GLY A 264 10.15 5.62 -36.55
C GLY A 264 8.64 5.67 -36.80
N HIS A 265 8.18 5.68 -38.06
CA HIS A 265 6.76 5.73 -38.40
C HIS A 265 6.26 4.39 -38.94
N ALA A 266 4.98 4.11 -38.74
CA ALA A 266 4.27 3.06 -39.46
C ALA A 266 3.66 3.60 -40.75
N MET A 267 3.29 2.71 -41.67
CA MET A 267 2.48 3.01 -42.84
C MET A 267 1.45 1.91 -43.07
N LYS A 268 0.48 2.14 -43.96
CA LYS A 268 -0.49 1.11 -44.38
C LYS A 268 0.22 -0.07 -45.06
N ALA A 269 -0.06 -1.28 -44.61
CA ALA A 269 0.43 -2.51 -45.21
C ALA A 269 -0.42 -2.86 -46.45
N ASN A 270 -0.09 -2.22 -47.57
CA ASN A 270 -0.78 -2.39 -48.86
C ASN A 270 -0.24 -3.54 -49.74
N ASP A 271 0.87 -4.17 -49.36
CA ASP A 271 1.46 -5.34 -50.03
C ASP A 271 1.29 -6.60 -49.16
N PRO A 272 0.31 -7.47 -49.47
CA PRO A 272 0.06 -8.70 -48.73
C PRO A 272 1.24 -9.68 -48.73
N LEU A 273 2.11 -9.67 -49.75
CA LEU A 273 3.25 -10.59 -49.83
C LEU A 273 4.37 -10.20 -48.86
N GLN A 274 4.51 -8.91 -48.56
CA GLN A 274 5.50 -8.40 -47.60
C GLN A 274 4.95 -8.24 -46.19
N ALA A 275 3.63 -8.15 -46.03
CA ALA A 275 2.96 -7.96 -44.73
C ALA A 275 3.23 -9.11 -43.74
N PHE A 276 3.43 -10.34 -44.21
CA PHE A 276 3.63 -11.48 -43.33
C PHE A 276 4.94 -11.37 -42.51
N GLY A 277 4.79 -11.20 -41.20
CA GLY A 277 5.89 -11.00 -40.26
C GLY A 277 6.46 -9.57 -40.23
N SER A 278 5.78 -8.58 -40.81
CA SER A 278 6.14 -7.15 -40.71
C SER A 278 4.99 -6.26 -40.26
N VAL A 279 3.80 -6.84 -40.05
CA VAL A 279 2.63 -6.13 -39.50
C VAL A 279 2.81 -5.93 -38.00
N ILE A 280 2.55 -4.70 -37.54
CA ILE A 280 2.62 -4.34 -36.12
C ILE A 280 1.26 -4.29 -35.43
N GLY A 281 0.18 -4.17 -36.21
CA GLY A 281 -1.15 -4.01 -35.65
C GLY A 281 -2.15 -3.38 -36.60
N LYS A 282 -3.25 -2.89 -36.05
CA LYS A 282 -4.37 -2.26 -36.77
C LYS A 282 -4.62 -0.84 -36.34
N ALA A 283 -4.90 0.05 -37.29
CA ALA A 283 -5.30 1.42 -37.01
C ALA A 283 -6.66 1.48 -36.28
N LEU A 284 -6.76 2.33 -35.25
CA LEU A 284 -8.02 2.61 -34.53
C LEU A 284 -8.58 4.00 -34.85
N ARG A 285 -7.85 4.80 -35.62
CA ARG A 285 -8.26 6.13 -36.09
C ARG A 285 -7.67 6.37 -37.49
N PRO A 286 -8.38 7.08 -38.39
CA PRO A 286 -7.87 7.35 -39.72
C PRO A 286 -6.82 8.47 -39.72
N LEU A 287 -5.99 8.48 -40.77
CA LEU A 287 -5.15 9.61 -41.18
C LEU A 287 -5.15 9.72 -42.70
N ASN A 288 -5.69 10.81 -43.23
CA ASN A 288 -5.91 10.96 -44.68
C ASN A 288 -4.62 11.23 -45.47
N ALA A 289 -3.70 12.03 -44.91
CA ALA A 289 -2.46 12.44 -45.57
C ALA A 289 -1.42 12.91 -44.56
N GLY A 290 -0.14 12.89 -44.96
CA GLY A 290 0.98 13.38 -44.17
C GLY A 290 1.34 12.47 -42.99
N GLN A 291 2.08 13.03 -42.04
CA GLN A 291 2.51 12.33 -40.83
C GLN A 291 1.64 12.74 -39.65
N GLY A 292 1.40 11.81 -38.75
CA GLY A 292 0.60 12.06 -37.56
C GLY A 292 0.75 10.96 -36.51
N MET A 293 0.04 11.11 -35.40
CA MET A 293 0.03 10.12 -34.34
C MET A 293 -1.40 9.64 -34.11
N ILE A 294 -1.63 8.34 -34.27
CA ILE A 294 -2.96 7.73 -34.16
C ILE A 294 -2.95 6.57 -33.17
N PRO A 295 -4.05 6.29 -32.46
CA PRO A 295 -4.19 5.07 -31.70
C PRO A 295 -4.22 3.87 -32.64
N ILE A 296 -3.53 2.81 -32.25
CA ILE A 296 -3.50 1.51 -32.91
C ILE A 296 -3.74 0.41 -31.88
N LEU A 297 -4.25 -0.74 -32.34
CA LEU A 297 -4.22 -1.98 -31.58
C LEU A 297 -2.99 -2.77 -32.01
N ILE A 298 -2.03 -2.95 -31.10
CA ILE A 298 -0.89 -3.84 -31.32
C ILE A 298 -1.33 -5.28 -31.16
N ALA A 299 -0.97 -6.07 -32.15
CA ALA A 299 -1.03 -7.52 -32.15
C ALA A 299 0.14 -8.01 -32.99
N LEU A 300 1.30 -8.20 -32.36
CA LEU A 300 2.47 -8.78 -33.03
C LEU A 300 2.17 -10.27 -33.27
N GLN A 301 2.28 -10.71 -34.53
CA GLN A 301 2.09 -12.10 -34.97
C GLN A 301 3.41 -12.69 -35.48
#